data_AF-A0A0F2RW13-F1
#
_entry.id   AF-A0A0F2RW13-F1
#
_cell.length_a   1.000
_cell.length_b   1.000
_cell.length_c   1.000
_cell.angle_alpha   90.00
_cell.angle_beta   90.00
_cell.angle_gamma   90.00
#
_symmetry.space_group_name_H-M   'P 1'
#
loop_
_entity.id
_entity.type
_entity.pdbx_description
1 polymer ?
#
loop_
_entity_poly.entity_id
_entity_poly.type
_entity_poly.pdbx_seq_one_letter_code
_entity_poly.pdbx_strand_id
1 'polypeptide(L)'
;MRYTENEVVAAVEHLTVTRLHAWVDSGCVRPGATAAFTETDMARLRLLCTLADDLGVDDESIPLVLSLIDQIHGLRGALRDLTGAVNQEAPEVRQRIADAFRAAGAGHGAAE
;
A
#
# COMPACT_ATOMS: atom_id res chain seq x y z
N MET A 1 6.34 -16.22 3.99
CA MET A 1 5.56 -17.48 4.07
C MET A 1 4.62 -17.55 2.87
N ARG A 2 4.23 -18.74 2.42
CA ARG A 2 3.25 -18.92 1.32
C ARG A 2 2.00 -19.60 1.88
N TYR A 3 0.83 -19.16 1.46
CA TYR A 3 -0.48 -19.66 1.90
C TYR A 3 -1.25 -20.21 0.71
N THR A 4 -1.95 -21.32 0.89
CA THR A 4 -2.93 -21.87 -0.04
C THR A 4 -4.27 -21.15 0.09
N GLU A 5 -5.15 -21.27 -0.89
CA GLU A 5 -6.50 -20.68 -0.85
C GLU A 5 -7.27 -21.00 0.44
N ASN A 6 -7.27 -22.28 0.85
CA ASN A 6 -7.95 -22.72 2.07
C ASN A 6 -7.33 -22.08 3.33
N GLU A 7 -6.01 -21.96 3.40
CA GLU A 7 -5.33 -21.31 4.52
C GLU A 7 -5.61 -19.81 4.56
N VAL A 8 -5.70 -19.15 3.40
CA VAL A 8 -6.04 -17.73 3.30
C VAL A 8 -7.46 -17.47 3.79
N VAL A 9 -8.44 -18.22 3.28
CA VAL A 9 -9.85 -18.07 3.68
C VAL A 9 -10.04 -18.38 5.17
N ALA A 10 -9.29 -19.33 5.72
CA ALA A 10 -9.34 -19.63 7.15
C ALA A 10 -8.67 -18.56 8.03
N ALA A 11 -7.68 -17.83 7.50
CA ALA A 11 -6.89 -16.87 8.26
C ALA A 11 -7.37 -15.41 8.13
N VAL A 12 -8.16 -15.09 7.10
CA VAL A 12 -8.74 -13.75 6.91
C VAL A 12 -10.21 -13.78 7.33
N GLU A 13 -10.53 -13.04 8.39
CA GLU A 13 -11.91 -12.90 8.86
C GLU A 13 -12.80 -12.29 7.78
N HIS A 14 -14.05 -12.76 7.69
CA HIS A 14 -15.05 -12.34 6.69
C HIS A 14 -14.69 -12.58 5.21
N LEU A 15 -13.57 -13.28 4.92
CA LEU A 15 -13.25 -13.70 3.57
C LEU A 15 -13.97 -15.00 3.23
N THR A 16 -14.58 -15.06 2.05
CA THR A 16 -15.14 -16.29 1.46
C THR A 16 -14.38 -16.65 0.19
N VAL A 17 -14.43 -17.92 -0.22
CA VAL A 17 -13.83 -18.38 -1.48
C VAL A 17 -14.36 -17.58 -2.67
N THR A 18 -15.68 -17.35 -2.72
CA THR A 18 -16.31 -16.56 -3.79
C THR A 18 -15.77 -15.13 -3.85
N ARG A 19 -15.63 -14.46 -2.70
CA ARG A 19 -15.12 -13.08 -2.63
C ARG A 19 -13.64 -13.02 -3.01
N LEU A 20 -12.87 -14.01 -2.57
CA LEU A 20 -11.46 -14.15 -2.95
C LEU A 20 -11.32 -14.29 -4.47
N HIS A 21 -12.10 -15.16 -5.12
CA HIS A 21 -12.09 -15.31 -6.58
C HIS A 21 -12.50 -14.02 -7.29
N ALA A 22 -13.55 -13.32 -6.82
CA ALA A 22 -13.96 -12.04 -7.39
C ALA A 22 -12.84 -10.97 -7.33
N TRP A 23 -12.09 -10.92 -6.22
CA TRP A 23 -10.96 -10.01 -6.07
C TRP A 23 -9.72 -10.43 -6.87
N VAL A 24 -9.56 -11.73 -7.14
CA VAL A 24 -8.53 -12.22 -8.06
C VAL A 24 -8.88 -11.87 -9.50
N ASP A 25 -10.13 -12.08 -9.92
CA ASP A 25 -10.62 -11.82 -11.28
C ASP A 25 -10.61 -10.32 -11.63
N SER A 26 -10.96 -9.46 -10.66
CA SER A 26 -10.84 -8.00 -10.81
C SER A 26 -9.40 -7.50 -10.74
N GLY A 27 -8.44 -8.38 -10.42
CA GLY A 27 -7.01 -8.06 -10.34
C GLY A 27 -6.60 -7.30 -9.08
N CYS A 28 -7.51 -7.16 -8.10
CA CYS A 28 -7.22 -6.56 -6.79
C CYS A 28 -6.17 -7.37 -6.04
N VAL A 29 -6.22 -8.70 -6.14
CA VAL A 29 -5.20 -9.61 -5.61
C VAL A 29 -4.66 -10.46 -6.75
N ARG A 30 -3.34 -10.60 -6.84
CA ARG A 30 -2.69 -11.43 -7.87
C ARG A 30 -1.86 -12.51 -7.19
N PRO A 31 -2.38 -13.74 -7.04
CA PRO A 31 -1.61 -14.80 -6.44
C PRO A 31 -0.37 -15.11 -7.28
N GLY A 32 0.68 -15.63 -6.64
CA GLY A 32 1.87 -16.09 -7.35
C GLY A 32 1.55 -17.26 -8.30
N ALA A 33 2.50 -17.59 -9.19
CA ALA A 33 2.35 -18.58 -10.26
C ALA A 33 1.83 -19.98 -9.87
N THR A 34 1.86 -20.34 -8.57
CA THR A 34 1.36 -21.62 -8.04
C THR A 34 0.06 -21.47 -7.24
N ALA A 35 -0.73 -20.43 -7.46
CA ALA A 35 -1.90 -20.07 -6.64
C ALA A 35 -1.56 -19.93 -5.14
N ALA A 36 -0.31 -19.58 -4.84
CA ALA A 36 0.17 -19.37 -3.49
C ALA A 36 0.15 -17.86 -3.17
N PHE A 37 -0.48 -17.51 -2.07
CA PHE A 37 -0.57 -16.16 -1.56
C PHE A 37 0.64 -15.85 -0.68
N THR A 38 1.19 -14.66 -0.81
CA THR A 38 2.27 -14.15 0.02
C THR A 38 1.72 -13.45 1.26
N GLU A 39 2.59 -13.12 2.21
CA GLU A 39 2.23 -12.30 3.35
C GLU A 39 1.73 -10.90 2.95
N THR A 40 2.24 -10.35 1.84
CA THR A 40 1.74 -9.10 1.25
C THR A 40 0.31 -9.27 0.74
N ASP A 41 0.00 -10.40 0.10
CA ASP A 41 -1.37 -10.69 -0.36
C ASP A 41 -2.32 -10.86 0.83
N MET A 42 -1.87 -11.50 1.91
CA MET A 42 -2.65 -11.60 3.16
C MET A 42 -2.97 -10.22 3.76
N ALA A 43 -2.00 -9.31 3.77
CA ALA A 43 -2.23 -7.95 4.25
C ALA A 43 -3.22 -7.20 3.35
N ARG A 44 -3.11 -7.38 2.03
CA ARG A 44 -4.04 -6.79 1.07
C ARG A 44 -5.46 -7.35 1.22
N LEU A 45 -5.62 -8.65 1.41
CA LEU A 45 -6.93 -9.28 1.62
C LEU A 45 -7.61 -8.81 2.91
N ARG A 46 -6.85 -8.67 4.00
CA ARG A 46 -7.39 -8.08 5.23
C ARG A 46 -7.87 -6.63 5.02
N LEU A 47 -7.08 -5.83 4.30
CA LEU A 47 -7.47 -4.47 3.95
C LEU A 47 -8.74 -4.45 3.10
N LEU A 48 -8.87 -5.35 2.14
CA LEU A 48 -10.07 -5.48 1.31
C LEU A 48 -11.32 -5.79 2.14
N CYS A 49 -11.25 -6.73 3.08
CA CYS A 49 -12.35 -6.99 4.02
C CYS A 49 -12.69 -5.75 4.85
N THR A 50 -11.68 -5.05 5.42
CA THR A 50 -11.93 -3.82 6.18
C THR A 50 -12.58 -2.72 5.32
N LEU A 51 -12.13 -2.51 4.08
CA LEU A 51 -12.72 -1.52 3.19
C LEU A 51 -14.21 -1.82 2.93
N ALA A 52 -14.53 -3.09 2.71
CA ALA A 52 -15.86 -3.47 2.31
C ALA A 52 -16.84 -3.63 3.49
N ASP A 53 -16.38 -4.22 4.60
CA ASP A 53 -17.23 -4.59 5.72
C ASP A 53 -17.27 -3.50 6.80
N ASP A 54 -16.13 -2.84 7.09
CA ASP A 54 -16.06 -1.81 8.14
C ASP A 54 -16.31 -0.40 7.60
N LEU A 55 -15.88 -0.13 6.36
CA LEU A 55 -15.96 1.19 5.73
C LEU A 55 -17.06 1.31 4.66
N GLY A 56 -17.78 0.20 4.38
CA GLY A 56 -18.93 0.20 3.47
C GLY A 56 -18.59 0.53 2.02
N VAL A 57 -17.34 0.30 1.59
CA VAL A 57 -16.93 0.47 0.20
C VAL A 57 -17.52 -0.66 -0.63
N ASP A 58 -18.26 -0.32 -1.67
CA ASP A 58 -18.80 -1.31 -2.59
C ASP A 58 -17.70 -2.02 -3.40
N ASP A 59 -17.97 -3.27 -3.78
CA ASP A 59 -17.02 -4.09 -4.51
C ASP A 59 -16.61 -3.48 -5.87
N GLU A 60 -17.44 -2.62 -6.48
CA GLU A 60 -17.12 -1.91 -7.73
C GLU A 60 -16.12 -0.76 -7.52
N SER A 61 -16.13 -0.14 -6.34
CA SER A 61 -15.24 0.96 -5.95
C SER A 61 -13.93 0.50 -5.32
N ILE A 62 -13.88 -0.74 -4.82
CA ILE A 62 -12.67 -1.35 -4.23
C ILE A 62 -11.41 -1.17 -5.11
N PRO A 63 -11.42 -1.45 -6.42
CA PRO A 63 -10.23 -1.30 -7.26
C PRO A 63 -9.71 0.15 -7.29
N LEU A 64 -10.62 1.13 -7.32
CA LEU A 64 -10.25 2.55 -7.30
C LEU A 64 -9.63 2.93 -5.97
N VAL A 65 -10.26 2.56 -4.85
CA VAL A 65 -9.75 2.86 -3.50
C VAL A 65 -8.38 2.20 -3.28
N LEU A 66 -8.22 0.94 -3.70
CA LEU A 66 -6.92 0.25 -3.66
C LEU A 66 -5.88 1.01 -4.47
N SER A 67 -6.20 1.48 -5.67
CA SER A 67 -5.25 2.23 -6.49
C SER A 67 -4.78 3.52 -5.80
N LEU A 68 -5.66 4.20 -5.04
CA LEU A 68 -5.30 5.40 -4.27
C LEU A 68 -4.42 5.07 -3.07
N ILE A 69 -4.73 3.98 -2.37
CA ILE A 69 -3.92 3.48 -1.25
C ILE A 69 -2.52 3.09 -1.76
N ASP A 70 -2.45 2.35 -2.87
CA ASP A 70 -1.19 1.95 -3.50
C ASP A 70 -0.36 3.19 -3.94
N GLN A 71 -1.01 4.23 -4.47
CA GLN A 71 -0.34 5.50 -4.79
C GLN A 71 0.25 6.18 -3.55
N ILE A 72 -0.49 6.24 -2.44
CA ILE A 72 0.03 6.80 -1.17
C ILE A 72 1.22 5.98 -0.66
N HIS A 73 1.12 4.65 -0.69
CA HIS A 73 2.22 3.79 -0.28
C HIS A 73 3.45 3.96 -1.18
N GLY A 74 3.25 4.08 -2.49
CA GLY A 74 4.31 4.35 -3.47
C GLY A 74 5.01 5.68 -3.18
N LEU A 75 4.25 6.75 -2.96
CA LEU A 75 4.81 8.06 -2.61
C LEU A 75 5.59 8.02 -1.29
N ARG A 76 5.02 7.38 -0.26
CA ARG A 76 5.72 7.19 1.02
C ARG A 76 6.99 6.34 0.87
N GLY A 77 7.00 5.37 -0.05
CA GLY A 77 8.18 4.59 -0.42
C GLY A 77 9.26 5.49 -1.01
N ALA A 78 8.92 6.22 -2.07
CA ALA A 78 9.84 7.13 -2.75
C ALA A 78 10.45 8.19 -1.80
N LEU A 79 9.66 8.73 -0.87
CA LEU A 79 10.17 9.67 0.14
C LEU A 79 11.13 9.01 1.13
N ARG A 80 10.89 7.75 1.52
CA ARG A 80 11.83 7.00 2.37
C ARG A 80 13.12 6.70 1.63
N ASP A 81 13.04 6.30 0.37
CA ASP A 81 14.21 6.03 -0.47
C ASP A 81 15.04 7.29 -0.69
N LEU A 82 14.38 8.42 -1.00
CA LEU A 82 15.02 9.72 -1.11
C LEU A 82 15.72 10.11 0.21
N THR A 83 15.03 9.95 1.35
CA THR A 83 15.61 10.21 2.67
C THR A 83 16.81 9.31 2.94
N GLY A 84 16.72 8.03 2.56
CA GLY A 84 17.80 7.06 2.66
C GLY A 84 19.01 7.44 1.81
N ALA A 85 18.80 7.94 0.59
CA ALA A 85 19.86 8.43 -0.28
C ALA A 85 20.53 9.68 0.30
N VAL A 86 19.75 10.67 0.75
CA VAL A 86 20.26 11.88 1.41
C VAL A 86 21.09 11.51 2.64
N ASN A 87 20.66 10.54 3.45
CA ASN A 87 21.39 10.15 4.65
C ASN A 87 22.77 9.53 4.37
N GLN A 88 22.99 8.95 3.18
CA GLN A 88 24.28 8.40 2.76
C GLN A 88 25.29 9.47 2.33
N GLU A 89 24.84 10.70 2.09
CA GLU A 89 25.71 11.81 1.72
C GLU A 89 26.56 12.32 2.89
N ALA A 90 27.64 13.02 2.53
CA ALA A 90 28.50 13.73 3.47
C ALA A 90 27.70 14.74 4.32
N PRO A 91 28.04 14.94 5.61
CA PRO A 91 27.29 15.79 6.52
C PRO A 91 27.01 17.21 5.98
N GLU A 92 27.97 17.79 5.26
CA GLU A 92 27.85 19.14 4.68
C GLU A 92 26.80 19.17 3.56
N VAL A 93 26.73 18.13 2.74
CA VAL A 93 25.75 18.00 1.66
C VAL A 93 24.35 17.81 2.25
N ARG A 94 24.21 16.97 3.28
CA ARG A 94 22.92 16.79 3.99
C ARG A 94 22.43 18.10 4.59
N GLN A 95 23.32 18.87 5.20
CA GLN A 95 22.98 20.15 5.80
C GLN A 95 22.46 21.13 4.74
N ARG A 96 23.15 21.25 3.59
CA ARG A 96 22.68 22.08 2.46
C ARG A 96 21.31 21.66 1.94
N ILE A 97 21.06 20.35 1.82
CA ILE A 97 19.75 19.83 1.40
C ILE A 97 18.66 20.16 2.41
N ALA A 98 18.93 20.00 3.71
CA ALA A 98 17.97 20.32 4.77
C ALA A 98 17.62 21.81 4.83
N ASP A 99 18.61 22.68 4.63
CA ASP A 99 18.42 24.13 4.58
C ASP A 99 17.58 24.55 3.36
N ALA A 100 17.86 23.98 2.19
CA ALA A 100 17.07 24.20 0.98
C ALA A 100 15.62 23.68 1.13
N PHE A 101 15.42 22.50 1.72
CA PHE A 101 14.09 21.93 1.92
C PHE A 101 13.23 22.78 2.85
N ARG A 102 13.80 23.29 3.96
CA ARG A 102 13.12 24.22 4.86
C ARG A 102 12.72 25.52 4.16
N ALA A 103 13.62 26.09 3.36
CA ALA A 103 13.33 27.30 2.60
C ALA A 103 12.18 27.11 1.60
N ALA A 104 12.12 25.95 0.93
CA ALA A 104 11.03 25.61 0.01
C ALA A 104 9.69 25.39 0.73
N GLY A 105 9.69 24.67 1.86
CA GLY A 105 8.48 24.39 2.65
C GLY A 105 7.85 25.65 3.28
N ALA A 106 8.66 26.63 3.67
CA ALA A 106 8.18 27.91 4.19
C ALA A 106 7.36 28.72 3.17
N GLY A 107 7.53 28.46 1.86
CA GLY A 107 6.74 29.09 0.80
C GLY A 107 5.36 28.46 0.58
N HIS A 108 5.15 27.20 0.97
CA HIS A 108 3.86 26.51 0.77
C HIS A 108 2.84 26.84 1.87
N GLY A 109 3.30 27.16 3.08
CA GLY A 109 2.43 27.52 4.22
C GLY A 109 2.10 29.01 4.35
N ALA A 110 2.62 29.88 3.48
CA ALA A 110 2.36 31.33 3.50
C ALA A 110 1.29 31.78 2.49
N ALA A 111 0.72 30.84 1.72
CA ALA A 111 -0.23 31.09 0.63
C ALA A 111 -1.63 30.49 0.85
N GLU A 112 -1.90 29.89 2.02
CA GLU A 112 -3.23 29.49 2.51
C GLU A 112 -3.63 30.33 3.73
#